data_AF-A0A2D7MH71-F1
#
_entry.id   AF-A0A2D7MH71-F1
#
_cell.length_a   1.000
_cell.length_b   1.000
_cell.length_c   1.000
_cell.angle_alpha   90.00
_cell.angle_beta   90.00
_cell.angle_gamma   90.00
#
_symmetry.space_group_name_H-M   'P 1'
#
loop_
_entity.id
_entity.type
_entity.pdbx_description
1 polymer ?
#
loop_
_entity_poly.entity_id
_entity_poly.type
_entity_poly.pdbx_seq_one_letter_code
_entity_poly.pdbx_strand_id
1 'polypeptide(L)'
;MKKYILTLTMLTNLVFGEYYSDRFLVYIDNSQIDFMLNNSSSTNNKQLNQKLDQYEALNIHQWLHNARPTDRDGDIYLNRYYVVQFPSSRNDLESLVKSFSEL
;
A
#
# COMPACT_ATOMS: atom_id res chain seq x y z
N MET A 1 -0.82 20.33 49.79
CA MET A 1 -0.02 20.23 48.55
C MET A 1 -0.29 18.86 47.92
N LYS A 2 -1.17 18.77 46.93
CA LYS A 2 -1.39 17.52 46.18
C LYS A 2 -0.80 17.69 44.79
N LYS A 3 0.19 16.85 44.50
CA LYS A 3 0.98 16.81 43.27
C LYS A 3 0.10 16.26 42.15
N TYR A 4 -0.50 17.13 41.35
CA TYR A 4 -1.06 16.75 40.05
C TYR A 4 0.06 16.81 39.02
N ILE A 5 0.98 15.85 39.10
CA ILE A 5 1.98 15.64 38.07
C ILE A 5 1.56 14.39 37.30
N LEU A 6 1.40 14.58 35.98
CA LEU A 6 1.39 13.55 34.93
C LEU A 6 0.07 12.87 34.52
N THR A 7 -0.90 13.65 34.05
CA THR A 7 -1.90 13.11 33.10
C THR A 7 -2.08 14.06 31.92
N LEU A 8 -1.09 14.12 31.02
CA LEU A 8 -1.26 14.80 29.72
C LEU A 8 -0.60 14.09 28.51
N THR A 9 0.09 12.95 28.70
CA THR A 9 0.92 12.39 27.61
C THR A 9 0.22 11.38 26.68
N MET A 10 -1.09 11.12 26.81
CA MET A 10 -1.74 10.06 26.01
C MET A 10 -2.49 10.54 24.75
N LEU A 11 -2.74 11.84 24.58
CA LEU A 11 -3.52 12.36 23.43
C LEU A 11 -2.71 12.67 22.17
N THR A 12 -1.37 12.69 22.22
CA THR A 12 -0.54 13.13 21.07
C THR A 12 -0.26 12.02 20.05
N ASN A 13 -0.56 10.76 20.34
CA ASN A 13 -0.29 9.65 19.41
C ASN A 13 -1.42 9.39 18.40
N LEU A 14 -2.61 10.00 18.55
CA LEU A 14 -3.74 9.79 17.64
C LEU A 14 -3.64 10.57 16.31
N VAL A 15 -2.69 11.50 16.19
CA VAL A 15 -2.63 12.44 15.05
C VAL A 15 -1.63 12.02 13.97
N PHE A 16 -0.75 11.06 14.24
CA PHE A 16 0.30 10.66 13.30
C PHE A 16 -0.02 9.33 12.62
N GLY A 17 -1.12 9.29 11.87
CA GLY A 17 -1.20 8.35 10.75
C GLY A 17 -0.31 8.89 9.64
N GLU A 18 0.67 8.11 9.19
CA GLU A 18 1.49 8.50 8.03
C GLU A 18 0.58 8.56 6.80
N TYR A 19 0.23 9.77 6.38
CA TYR A 19 -0.50 10.01 5.15
C TYR A 19 0.50 10.13 4.00
N TYR A 20 0.47 9.16 3.09
CA TYR A 20 1.29 9.19 1.89
C TYR A 20 0.49 9.79 0.74
N SER A 21 1.00 10.88 0.17
CA SER A 21 0.37 11.53 -0.99
C SER A 21 0.98 11.08 -2.32
N ASP A 22 1.91 10.13 -2.30
CA ASP A 22 2.71 9.68 -3.45
C ASP A 22 2.56 8.17 -3.74
N ARG A 23 1.74 7.44 -2.99
CA ARG A 23 1.60 5.98 -3.14
C ARG A 23 0.26 5.49 -2.61
N PHE A 24 -0.14 4.29 -3.05
CA PHE A 24 -1.27 3.57 -2.48
C PHE A 24 -1.00 2.06 -2.43
N LEU A 25 -1.78 1.35 -1.60
CA LEU A 25 -1.75 -0.10 -1.52
C LEU A 25 -2.72 -0.73 -2.53
N VAL A 26 -2.28 -1.81 -3.16
CA VAL A 26 -3.08 -2.68 -4.01
C VAL A 26 -3.04 -4.08 -3.43
N TYR A 27 -4.22 -4.70 -3.29
CA TYR A 27 -4.35 -6.09 -2.93
C TYR A 27 -4.50 -6.94 -4.19
N ILE A 28 -3.65 -7.95 -4.35
CA ILE A 28 -3.79 -8.93 -5.42
C ILE A 28 -4.69 -10.07 -4.92
N ASP A 29 -5.82 -10.25 -5.60
CA ASP A 29 -6.80 -11.26 -5.21
C ASP A 29 -6.19 -12.66 -5.12
N ASN A 30 -6.69 -13.46 -4.18
CA ASN A 30 -6.21 -14.82 -3.95
C ASN A 30 -6.45 -15.74 -5.16
N SER A 31 -7.38 -15.40 -6.06
CA SER A 31 -7.62 -16.09 -7.32
C SER A 31 -6.45 -15.97 -8.30
N GLN A 32 -5.59 -14.96 -8.15
CA GLN A 32 -4.38 -14.78 -8.95
C GLN A 32 -3.24 -15.59 -8.31
N ILE A 33 -3.19 -16.89 -8.61
CA ILE A 33 -2.31 -17.85 -7.93
C ILE A 33 -0.84 -17.69 -8.37
N ASP A 34 -0.61 -17.24 -9.59
CA ASP A 34 0.71 -17.14 -10.23
C ASP A 34 1.25 -15.70 -10.28
N PHE A 35 0.70 -14.76 -9.50
CA PHE A 35 1.19 -13.39 -9.49
C PHE A 35 2.64 -13.31 -9.03
N MET A 36 3.48 -12.64 -9.82
CA MET A 36 4.90 -12.48 -9.55
C MET A 36 5.37 -11.06 -9.88
N LEU A 37 6.23 -10.52 -9.02
CA LEU A 37 7.08 -9.38 -9.36
C LEU A 37 8.26 -9.90 -10.17
N ASN A 38 8.43 -9.38 -11.39
CA ASN A 38 9.57 -9.72 -12.23
C ASN A 38 10.81 -8.93 -11.81
N ASN A 39 10.60 -7.69 -11.38
CA ASN A 39 11.54 -6.75 -10.78
C ASN A 39 10.75 -5.80 -9.86
N SER A 40 11.41 -4.93 -9.09
CA SER A 40 10.71 -3.92 -8.27
C SER A 40 9.83 -2.95 -9.07
N SER A 41 9.85 -2.98 -10.40
CA SER A 41 9.12 -2.07 -11.28
C SER A 41 8.09 -2.75 -12.19
N SER A 42 7.99 -4.08 -12.22
CA SER A 42 7.06 -4.76 -13.12
C SER A 42 6.61 -6.13 -12.61
N THR A 43 5.45 -6.55 -13.12
CA THR A 43 4.77 -7.80 -12.75
C THR A 43 4.67 -8.73 -13.95
N ASN A 44 4.20 -9.96 -13.75
CA ASN A 44 3.80 -10.84 -14.85
C ASN A 44 2.37 -10.57 -15.37
N ASN A 45 1.64 -9.63 -14.77
CA ASN A 45 0.32 -9.21 -15.24
C ASN A 45 0.44 -8.05 -16.25
N LYS A 46 0.11 -8.32 -17.51
CA LYS A 46 0.23 -7.34 -18.60
C LYS A 46 -0.69 -6.13 -18.42
N GLN A 47 -1.93 -6.33 -17.98
CA GLN A 47 -2.90 -5.23 -17.82
C GLN A 47 -2.49 -4.30 -16.68
N LEU A 48 -2.01 -4.86 -15.57
CA LEU A 48 -1.46 -4.10 -14.46
C LEU A 48 -0.25 -3.28 -14.91
N ASN A 49 0.70 -3.90 -15.62
CA ASN A 49 1.87 -3.18 -16.13
C ASN A 49 1.48 -2.03 -17.07
N GLN A 50 0.54 -2.27 -18.00
CA GLN A 50 0.03 -1.20 -18.87
C GLN A 50 -0.58 -0.04 -18.08
N LYS A 51 -1.24 -0.32 -16.96
CA LYS A 51 -1.83 0.71 -16.09
C LYS A 51 -0.77 1.45 -15.27
N LEU A 52 0.23 0.74 -14.77
CA LEU A 52 1.40 1.34 -14.12
C LEU A 52 2.12 2.30 -15.08
N ASP A 53 2.34 1.88 -16.32
CA ASP A 53 2.98 2.69 -17.37
C ASP A 53 2.11 3.90 -17.75
N GLN A 54 0.80 3.70 -17.95
CA GLN A 54 -0.16 4.76 -18.31
C GLN A 54 -0.14 5.92 -17.30
N TYR A 55 0.03 5.63 -16.02
CA TYR A 55 0.01 6.63 -14.96
C TYR A 55 1.41 6.98 -14.43
N GLU A 56 2.46 6.58 -15.14
CA GLU A 56 3.86 6.88 -14.82
C GLU A 56 4.24 6.47 -13.39
N ALA A 57 3.79 5.30 -12.96
CA ALA A 57 4.19 4.74 -11.68
C ALA A 57 5.71 4.50 -11.68
N LEU A 58 6.38 4.91 -10.60
CA LEU A 58 7.81 4.72 -10.43
C LEU A 58 8.15 3.23 -10.28
N ASN A 59 7.40 2.53 -9.43
CA ASN A 59 7.65 1.14 -9.11
C ASN A 59 6.43 0.46 -8.44
N ILE A 60 6.48 -0.87 -8.36
CA ILE A 60 5.54 -1.70 -7.59
C ILE A 60 6.31 -2.72 -6.76
N HIS A 61 6.14 -2.69 -5.44
CA HIS A 61 6.88 -3.55 -4.54
C HIS A 61 6.02 -4.06 -3.40
N GLN A 62 6.40 -5.19 -2.80
CA GLN A 62 5.67 -5.77 -1.69
C GLN A 62 5.67 -4.82 -0.49
N TRP A 63 4.49 -4.59 0.11
CA TRP A 63 4.35 -3.66 1.23
C TRP A 63 5.13 -4.13 2.46
N LEU A 64 4.92 -5.38 2.86
CA LEU A 64 5.62 -6.02 3.96
C LEU A 64 6.63 -7.00 3.39
N HIS A 65 7.90 -6.58 3.33
CA HIS A 65 8.99 -7.28 2.64
C HIS A 65 9.14 -8.77 3.03
N ASN A 66 8.84 -9.11 4.29
CA ASN A 66 8.98 -10.46 4.83
C ASN A 66 7.63 -11.11 5.21
N ALA A 67 6.51 -10.58 4.72
CA ALA A 67 5.21 -11.20 4.98
C ALA A 67 5.14 -12.58 4.34
N ARG A 68 4.85 -13.58 5.18
CA ARG A 68 4.70 -14.97 4.78
C ARG A 68 3.27 -15.21 4.30
N PRO A 69 3.03 -16.25 3.47
CA PRO A 69 1.67 -16.64 3.05
C PRO A 69 0.71 -16.95 4.19
N THR A 70 1.23 -17.24 5.38
CA THR A 70 0.48 -17.52 6.61
C THR A 70 0.16 -16.27 7.43
N ASP A 71 0.82 -15.14 7.14
CA ASP A 71 0.61 -13.89 7.87
C ASP A 71 -0.68 -13.25 7.34
N ARG A 72 -1.73 -13.32 8.16
CA ARG A 72 -3.09 -12.92 7.80
C ARG A 72 -3.79 -12.21 8.94
N ASP A 73 -4.70 -11.32 8.58
CA ASP A 73 -5.67 -10.69 9.48
C ASP A 73 -7.08 -11.08 9.01
N GLY A 74 -7.69 -12.05 9.70
CA GLY A 74 -8.91 -12.69 9.21
C GLY A 74 -8.70 -13.34 7.82
N ASP A 75 -9.47 -12.85 6.85
CA ASP A 75 -9.42 -13.31 5.45
C ASP A 75 -8.42 -12.53 4.58
N ILE A 76 -7.72 -11.56 5.17
CA ILE A 76 -6.76 -10.70 4.48
C ILE A 76 -5.37 -11.32 4.57
N TYR A 77 -4.74 -11.57 3.42
CA TYR A 77 -3.40 -12.13 3.33
C TYR A 77 -2.37 -11.01 3.19
N LEU A 78 -1.52 -10.82 4.20
CA LEU A 78 -0.63 -9.65 4.27
C LEU A 78 0.47 -9.67 3.21
N ASN A 79 0.84 -10.86 2.71
CA ASN A 79 1.82 -11.03 1.64
C ASN A 79 1.26 -10.71 0.23
N ARG A 80 -0.02 -10.35 0.13
CA ARG A 80 -0.71 -10.00 -1.13
C ARG A 80 -0.85 -8.49 -1.35
N TYR A 81 -0.36 -7.67 -0.42
CA TYR A 81 -0.34 -6.22 -0.56
C TYR A 81 0.94 -5.71 -1.19
N TYR A 82 0.76 -4.84 -2.18
CA TYR A 82 1.83 -4.17 -2.90
C TYR A 82 1.62 -2.67 -2.85
N VAL A 83 2.72 -1.93 -2.77
CA VAL A 83 2.75 -0.47 -2.88
C VAL A 83 2.94 -0.12 -4.34
N VAL A 84 2.04 0.68 -4.90
CA VAL A 84 2.26 1.40 -6.16
C VAL A 84 2.76 2.79 -5.80
N GLN A 85 3.99 3.09 -6.22
CA GLN A 85 4.70 4.32 -5.88
C GLN A 85 4.76 5.27 -7.08
N PHE A 86 4.56 6.56 -6.86
CA PHE A 86 4.77 7.61 -7.86
C PHE A 86 6.03 8.42 -7.58
N PRO A 87 6.60 9.10 -8.60
CA PRO A 87 7.81 9.91 -8.42
C PRO A 87 7.63 11.10 -7.45
N SER A 88 6.40 11.57 -7.26
CA SER A 88 6.07 12.71 -6.41
C SER A 88 4.62 12.66 -5.93
N SER A 89 4.26 13.59 -5.04
CA SER A 89 2.89 13.75 -4.53
C SER A 89 1.88 13.94 -5.67
N ARG A 90 0.76 13.24 -5.58
CA ARG A 90 -0.34 13.20 -6.54
C ARG A 90 -1.60 13.75 -5.86
N ASN A 91 -2.28 14.72 -6.48
CA ASN A 91 -3.54 15.24 -5.94
C ASN A 91 -4.76 14.39 -6.36
N ASP A 92 -4.55 13.43 -7.26
CA ASP A 92 -5.57 12.58 -7.87
C ASP A 92 -5.44 11.10 -7.44
N LEU A 93 -4.79 10.82 -6.30
CA LEU A 93 -4.64 9.46 -5.76
C LEU A 93 -5.96 8.72 -5.65
N GLU A 94 -7.04 9.37 -5.23
CA GLU A 94 -8.35 8.74 -5.11
C GLU A 94 -8.88 8.25 -6.48
N SER A 95 -8.68 9.06 -7.53
CA SER A 95 -9.05 8.70 -8.90
C SER A 95 -8.18 7.57 -9.44
N LEU A 96 -6.90 7.56 -9.09
CA LEU A 96 -6.00 6.45 -9.41
C LEU A 96 -6.42 5.15 -8.73
N VAL A 97 -6.69 5.18 -7.42
CA VAL A 97 -7.15 3.99 -6.68
C VAL A 97 -8.39 3.42 -7.36
N LYS A 98 -9.39 4.26 -7.64
CA LYS A 98 -10.59 3.84 -8.36
C LYS A 98 -10.27 3.21 -9.71
N SER A 99 -9.41 3.85 -10.51
CA SER A 99 -8.99 3.31 -11.80
C SER A 99 -8.38 1.91 -11.60
N PHE A 100 -7.38 1.74 -10.73
CA PHE A 100 -6.74 0.44 -10.50
C PHE A 100 -7.69 -0.64 -9.99
N SER A 101 -8.71 -0.30 -9.21
CA SER A 101 -9.74 -1.24 -8.74
C SER A 101 -10.66 -1.79 -9.84
N GLU A 102 -10.63 -1.22 -11.04
CA GLU A 102 -11.41 -1.69 -12.21
C GLU A 102 -10.65 -2.73 -13.06
N LEU A 103 -9.44 -3.14 -12.65
CA LEU A 103 -8.70 -4.27 -13.24
C LEU A 103 -9.26 -5.61 -12.74
#